data_AF-A0A7H4LVE2-F1
#
_entry.id   AF-A0A7H4LVE2-F1
#
_cell.length_a   1.000
_cell.length_b   1.000
_cell.length_c   1.000
_cell.angle_alpha   90.00
_cell.angle_beta   90.00
_cell.angle_gamma   90.00
#
_symmetry.space_group_name_H-M   'P 1'
#
loop_
_entity.id
_entity.type
_entity.pdbx_description
1 polymer ?
#
loop_
_entity_poly.entity_id
_entity_poly.type
_entity_poly.pdbx_seq_one_letter_code
_entity_poly.pdbx_strand_id
1 'polypeptide(L)'
;MALVIEFICDLPNGVHARPASLVETLCNTFSSSVEWLNTRTEGRGNAKSALAIIGTNTLKGDRCQLVVSGEDEQQAFDALSAFISEEFPHCDAPLPTAESMDVQPVPESLSRLNPRCFTPSRSAPAARAAGSPILSPSTCAIQARCLQRAQLNRNRRRWTRA
;
A
#
# COMPACT_ATOMS: atom_id res chain seq x y z
N MET A 1 10.84 30.01 -6.14
CA MET A 1 11.01 30.29 -4.70
C MET A 1 10.20 29.22 -4.01
N ALA A 2 10.82 28.36 -3.19
CA ALA A 2 10.17 27.11 -2.77
C ALA A 2 8.80 27.34 -2.10
N LEU A 3 7.76 26.67 -2.60
CA LEU A 3 6.41 26.70 -2.04
C LEU A 3 6.23 25.51 -1.09
N VAL A 4 5.57 25.73 0.03
CA VAL A 4 5.37 24.70 1.07
C VAL A 4 3.89 24.48 1.32
N ILE A 5 3.44 23.24 1.20
CA ILE A 5 2.07 22.81 1.54
C ILE A 5 2.14 22.04 2.85
N GLU A 6 1.43 22.52 3.87
CA GLU A 6 1.30 21.81 5.14
C GLU A 6 -0.03 21.06 5.20
N PHE A 7 -0.02 19.79 5.61
CA PHE A 7 -1.22 18.99 5.78
C PHE A 7 -1.07 17.94 6.88
N ILE A 8 -2.19 17.36 7.29
CA ILE A 8 -2.25 16.29 8.28
C ILE A 8 -2.69 15.02 7.55
N CYS A 9 -2.02 13.90 7.84
CA CYS A 9 -2.38 12.62 7.24
C CYS A 9 -3.58 12.01 7.98
N ASP A 10 -4.77 12.01 7.38
CA ASP A 10 -5.98 11.40 7.97
C ASP A 10 -6.17 9.90 7.66
N LEU A 11 -5.29 9.33 6.83
CA LEU A 11 -5.37 7.94 6.40
C LEU A 11 -5.23 6.96 7.59
N PRO A 12 -6.15 5.98 7.75
CA PRO A 12 -6.13 5.06 8.89
C PRO A 12 -4.88 4.20 8.96
N ASN A 13 -4.36 3.77 7.81
CA ASN A 13 -3.16 2.94 7.69
C ASN A 13 -1.90 3.78 7.42
N GLY A 14 -2.00 5.11 7.42
CA GLY A 14 -0.92 5.99 6.99
C GLY A 14 -0.59 5.88 5.50
N VAL A 15 0.54 6.46 5.12
CA VAL A 15 1.00 6.49 3.72
C VAL A 15 1.75 5.20 3.40
N HIS A 16 1.06 4.31 2.69
CA HIS A 16 1.59 3.04 2.21
C HIS A 16 1.70 3.05 0.67
N ALA A 17 1.95 1.88 0.07
CA ALA A 17 2.22 1.76 -1.37
C ALA A 17 1.18 2.45 -2.27
N ARG A 18 -0.11 2.36 -1.95
CA ARG A 18 -1.19 2.91 -2.78
C ARG A 18 -1.23 4.44 -2.80
N PRO A 19 -1.39 5.16 -1.67
CA PRO A 19 -1.36 6.62 -1.66
C PRO A 19 0.00 7.17 -2.13
N ALA A 20 1.12 6.49 -1.80
CA ALA A 20 2.44 6.91 -2.24
C ALA A 20 2.59 6.87 -3.77
N SER A 21 2.11 5.81 -4.44
CA SER A 21 2.14 5.72 -5.90
C SER A 21 1.27 6.76 -6.60
N LEU A 22 0.14 7.15 -5.99
CA LEU A 22 -0.70 8.22 -6.54
C LEU A 22 0.01 9.58 -6.47
N VAL A 23 0.58 9.91 -5.31
CA VAL A 23 1.40 11.11 -5.14
C VAL A 23 2.58 11.11 -6.09
N GLU A 24 3.29 9.98 -6.24
CA GLU A 24 4.38 9.81 -7.19
C GLU A 24 3.95 10.07 -8.63
N THR A 25 2.80 9.50 -9.04
CA THR A 25 2.28 9.68 -10.40
C THR A 25 1.97 11.15 -10.67
N LEU A 26 1.32 11.83 -9.72
CA LEU A 26 1.03 13.25 -9.81
C LEU A 26 2.31 14.10 -9.81
N CYS A 27 3.29 13.81 -8.95
CA CYS A 27 4.55 14.55 -8.93
C CYS A 27 5.37 14.36 -10.21
N ASN A 28 5.21 13.24 -10.92
CA ASN A 28 5.88 12.98 -12.20
C ASN A 28 5.26 13.72 -13.39
N THR A 29 4.08 14.35 -13.26
CA THR A 29 3.53 15.22 -14.33
C THR A 29 4.23 16.58 -14.38
N PHE A 30 4.95 16.94 -13.33
CA PHE A 30 5.63 18.23 -13.17
C PHE A 30 7.14 18.09 -13.32
N SER A 31 7.78 19.14 -13.85
CA SER A 31 9.24 19.24 -13.92
C SER A 31 9.83 19.58 -12.55
N SER A 32 9.08 20.33 -11.74
CA SER A 32 9.44 20.74 -10.38
C SER A 32 9.87 19.58 -9.49
N SER A 33 10.82 19.85 -8.59
CA SER A 33 11.20 18.92 -7.53
C SER A 33 10.23 19.07 -6.38
N VAL A 34 9.75 17.94 -5.86
CA VAL A 34 8.80 17.89 -4.76
C VAL A 34 9.39 17.03 -3.66
N GLU A 35 9.62 17.60 -2.49
CA GLU A 35 10.12 16.90 -1.30
C GLU A 35 9.00 16.69 -0.29
N TRP A 36 8.89 15.45 0.20
CA TRP A 36 8.02 15.08 1.30
C TRP A 36 8.80 15.13 2.61
N LEU A 37 8.32 15.93 3.55
CA LEU A 37 8.87 16.06 4.89
C LEU A 37 7.81 15.64 5.91
N ASN A 38 8.14 14.69 6.78
CA ASN A 38 7.33 14.38 7.95
C ASN A 38 7.93 15.09 9.18
N THR A 39 7.16 15.96 9.83
CA THR A 39 7.67 16.74 10.98
C THR A 39 7.84 15.91 12.24
N ARG A 40 7.17 14.75 12.35
CA ARG A 40 7.31 13.85 13.51
C ARG A 40 8.61 13.06 13.46
N THR A 41 8.97 12.52 12.30
CA THR A 41 10.17 11.69 12.12
C THR A 41 11.37 12.50 11.62
N GLU A 42 11.15 13.75 11.24
CA GLU A 42 12.09 14.59 10.46
C GLU A 42 12.55 13.91 9.16
N GLY A 43 11.85 12.86 8.73
CA GLY A 43 12.16 12.07 7.56
C GLY A 43 11.84 12.85 6.29
N ARG A 44 12.82 12.91 5.39
CA ARG A 44 12.71 13.58 4.09
C ARG A 44 12.83 12.56 2.96
N GLY A 45 11.99 12.70 1.96
CA GLY A 45 12.00 11.84 0.78
C GLY A 45 11.57 12.59 -0.48
N ASN A 46 12.07 12.17 -1.64
CA ASN A 46 11.58 12.71 -2.90
C ASN A 46 10.16 12.20 -3.18
N ALA A 47 9.20 13.10 -3.37
CA ALA A 47 7.82 12.74 -3.64
C ALA A 47 7.61 12.14 -5.05
N LYS A 48 8.58 12.26 -5.97
CA LYS A 48 8.62 11.50 -7.24
C LYS A 48 9.04 10.04 -7.08
N SER A 49 9.30 9.59 -5.85
CA SER A 49 9.58 8.18 -5.56
C SER A 49 8.66 7.67 -4.47
N ALA A 50 7.76 6.75 -4.82
CA ALA A 50 6.85 6.15 -3.85
C ALA A 50 7.61 5.48 -2.70
N LEU A 51 8.76 4.84 -2.97
CA LEU A 51 9.60 4.24 -1.94
C LEU A 51 10.17 5.27 -0.95
N ALA A 52 10.56 6.45 -1.43
CA ALA A 52 11.06 7.50 -0.55
C ALA A 52 9.96 8.04 0.36
N ILE A 53 8.74 8.22 -0.17
CA ILE A 53 7.57 8.61 0.63
C ILE A 53 7.28 7.56 1.71
N ILE A 54 7.20 6.28 1.34
CA ILE A 54 6.96 5.18 2.30
C ILE A 54 8.06 5.15 3.38
N GLY A 55 9.32 5.43 2.99
CA GLY A 55 10.46 5.53 3.89
C GLY A 55 10.32 6.62 4.96
N THR A 56 9.50 7.65 4.75
CA THR A 56 9.25 8.70 5.76
C THR A 56 8.43 8.22 6.96
N ASN A 57 7.80 7.02 6.84
CA ASN A 57 6.99 6.39 7.86
C ASN A 57 5.86 7.30 8.37
N THR A 58 5.11 7.90 7.43
CA THR A 58 3.99 8.80 7.72
C THR A 58 2.75 8.04 8.17
N LEU A 59 2.32 8.31 9.40
CA LEU A 59 1.19 7.67 10.07
C LEU A 59 -0.03 8.60 10.16
N LYS A 60 -1.16 8.04 10.59
CA LYS A 60 -2.37 8.82 10.87
C LYS A 60 -2.10 9.90 11.93
N GLY A 61 -2.52 11.13 11.65
CA GLY A 61 -2.36 12.29 12.53
C GLY A 61 -0.98 12.96 12.43
N ASP A 62 -0.07 12.43 11.60
CA ASP A 62 1.22 13.06 11.38
C ASP A 62 1.06 14.33 10.55
N ARG A 63 1.78 15.37 10.97
CA ARG A 63 1.94 16.61 10.19
C ARG A 63 3.04 16.39 9.16
N CYS A 64 2.72 16.68 7.91
CA CYS A 64 3.63 16.58 6.78
C CYS A 64 3.67 17.90 6.02
N GLN A 65 4.80 18.13 5.37
CA GLN A 65 5.04 19.27 4.50
C GLN A 65 5.49 18.77 3.14
N LEU A 66 4.90 19.29 2.07
CA LEU A 66 5.43 19.15 0.72
C LEU A 66 6.15 20.43 0.33
N VAL A 67 7.43 20.31 0.00
CA VAL A 67 8.23 21.43 -0.48
C VAL A 67 8.38 21.29 -1.99
N VAL A 68 7.79 22.22 -2.74
CA VAL A 68 7.81 22.26 -4.20
C VAL A 68 8.78 23.34 -4.65
N SER A 69 9.69 23.01 -5.56
CA SER A 69 10.68 23.94 -6.11
C SER A 69 10.93 23.67 -7.57
N GLY A 70 10.75 24.67 -8.43
CA GLY A 70 10.99 24.54 -9.87
C GLY A 70 10.31 25.62 -10.70
N GLU A 71 10.33 25.44 -12.02
CA GLU A 71 9.76 26.40 -12.99
C GLU A 71 8.23 26.39 -12.98
N ASP A 72 7.62 25.21 -12.78
CA ASP A 72 6.19 24.96 -12.68
C ASP A 72 5.71 24.85 -11.21
N GLU A 73 6.44 25.49 -10.27
CA GLU A 73 6.19 25.36 -8.83
C GLU A 73 4.74 25.74 -8.44
N GLN A 74 4.19 26.79 -9.06
CA GLN A 74 2.83 27.25 -8.78
C GLN A 74 1.75 26.27 -9.27
N GLN A 75 1.95 25.67 -10.44
CA GLN A 75 1.01 24.69 -11.01
C GLN A 75 1.04 23.39 -10.21
N ALA A 76 2.25 22.92 -9.88
CA ALA A 76 2.43 21.75 -9.04
C ALA A 76 1.84 21.96 -7.63
N PHE A 77 2.03 23.15 -7.05
CA PHE A 77 1.46 23.51 -5.75
C PHE A 77 -0.07 23.44 -5.75
N ASP A 78 -0.72 24.04 -6.74
CA ASP A 78 -2.19 24.07 -6.85
C ASP A 78 -2.77 22.64 -7.00
N ALA A 79 -2.21 21.86 -7.92
CA ALA A 79 -2.62 20.48 -8.17
C ALA A 79 -2.39 19.57 -6.95
N LEU A 80 -1.24 19.69 -6.27
CA LEU A 80 -0.95 18.93 -5.05
C LEU A 80 -1.88 19.32 -3.90
N SER A 81 -2.19 20.60 -3.75
CA SER A 81 -3.09 21.10 -2.71
C SER A 81 -4.52 20.59 -2.91
N ALA A 82 -5.00 20.58 -4.17
CA ALA A 82 -6.28 19.99 -4.53
C ALA A 82 -6.30 18.48 -4.25
N PHE A 83 -5.28 17.75 -4.72
CA PHE A 83 -5.14 16.31 -4.50
C PHE A 83 -5.14 15.92 -3.00
N ILE A 84 -4.40 16.66 -2.16
CA ILE A 84 -4.36 16.41 -0.71
C ILE A 84 -5.73 16.62 -0.06
N SER A 85 -6.50 17.60 -0.54
CA SER A 85 -7.78 17.95 0.06
C SER A 85 -8.90 17.01 -0.39
N GLU A 86 -8.90 16.61 -1.67
CA GLU A 86 -10.01 15.88 -2.28
C GLU A 86 -9.74 14.37 -2.38
N GLU A 87 -8.59 13.97 -2.91
CA GLU A 87 -8.31 12.57 -3.26
C GLU A 87 -7.63 11.82 -2.12
N PHE A 88 -6.69 12.47 -1.41
CA PHE A 88 -5.87 11.82 -0.39
C PHE A 88 -6.66 11.11 0.72
N PRO A 89 -7.77 11.65 1.27
CA PRO A 89 -8.59 10.95 2.26
C PRO A 89 -9.28 9.68 1.72
N HIS A 90 -9.51 9.64 0.41
CA HIS A 90 -10.24 8.56 -0.27
C HIS A 90 -9.32 7.49 -0.87
N CYS A 91 -8.00 7.72 -0.91
CA CYS A 91 -7.00 6.80 -1.47
C CYS A 91 -7.02 5.40 -0.85
N ASP A 92 -7.42 5.27 0.41
CA ASP A 92 -7.51 4.01 1.15
C ASP A 92 -8.96 3.61 1.47
N ALA A 93 -9.93 4.21 0.78
CA ALA A 93 -11.31 3.77 0.89
C ALA A 93 -11.41 2.28 0.45
N PRO A 94 -12.16 1.45 1.20
CA PRO A 94 -12.45 0.09 0.78
C PRO A 94 -13.02 0.14 -0.62
N LEU A 95 -12.42 -0.62 -1.56
CA LEU A 95 -13.03 -0.82 -2.87
C LEU A 95 -14.49 -1.21 -2.65
N PRO A 96 -15.45 -0.62 -3.40
CA PRO A 96 -16.83 -1.05 -3.29
C PRO A 96 -16.84 -2.56 -3.42
N THR A 97 -17.48 -3.24 -2.45
CA THR A 97 -17.64 -4.69 -2.48
C THR A 97 -18.22 -5.01 -3.83
N ALA A 98 -17.42 -5.62 -4.70
CA ALA A 98 -17.84 -6.00 -6.02
C ALA A 98 -19.11 -6.82 -5.85
N GLU A 99 -20.23 -6.26 -6.29
CA GLU A 99 -21.48 -6.99 -6.37
C GLU A 99 -21.23 -8.16 -7.33
N SER A 100 -21.16 -9.36 -6.75
CA SER A 100 -21.33 -10.65 -7.41
C SER A 100 -20.64 -10.78 -8.78
N MET A 101 -19.32 -10.91 -8.79
CA MET A 101 -18.67 -11.57 -9.92
C MET A 101 -19.14 -13.02 -9.92
N ASP A 102 -19.96 -13.36 -10.92
CA ASP A 102 -20.34 -14.72 -11.27
C ASP A 102 -19.09 -15.60 -11.27
N VAL A 103 -19.11 -16.66 -10.47
CA VAL A 103 -17.98 -17.56 -10.25
C VAL A 103 -17.67 -18.24 -11.59
N GLN A 104 -16.75 -17.67 -12.36
CA GLN A 104 -16.17 -18.41 -13.48
C GLN A 104 -15.39 -19.60 -12.91
N PRO A 105 -15.67 -20.83 -13.37
CA PRO A 105 -14.99 -22.02 -12.88
C PRO A 105 -13.49 -21.87 -13.12
N VAL A 106 -12.70 -22.22 -12.09
CA VAL A 106 -11.24 -22.13 -12.16
C VAL A 106 -10.73 -22.92 -13.39
N PRO A 107 -9.77 -22.37 -14.14
CA PRO A 107 -9.22 -23.05 -15.31
C PRO A 107 -8.64 -24.41 -14.92
N GLU A 108 -8.70 -25.37 -15.85
CA GLU A 108 -8.38 -26.78 -15.60
C GLU A 108 -6.97 -27.01 -15.01
N SER A 109 -6.03 -26.11 -15.31
CA SER A 109 -4.69 -26.12 -14.75
C SER A 109 -4.66 -25.89 -13.23
N LEU A 110 -5.57 -25.08 -12.69
CA LEU A 110 -5.66 -24.79 -11.25
C LEU A 110 -6.47 -25.84 -10.50
N SER A 111 -7.48 -26.45 -11.13
CA SER A 111 -8.24 -27.55 -10.51
C SER A 111 -7.42 -28.82 -10.34
N ARG A 112 -6.47 -29.11 -11.25
CA ARG A 112 -5.53 -30.24 -11.15
C ARG A 112 -4.55 -30.13 -9.97
N LEU A 113 -4.33 -28.94 -9.43
CA LEU A 113 -3.42 -28.71 -8.30
C LEU A 113 -4.04 -29.08 -6.94
N ASN A 114 -5.32 -29.51 -6.93
CA ASN A 114 -6.13 -29.75 -5.74
C ASN A 114 -5.88 -28.72 -4.62
N PRO A 115 -5.91 -27.39 -4.92
CA PRO A 115 -5.67 -26.40 -3.90
C PRO A 115 -6.80 -26.45 -2.87
N ARG A 116 -6.46 -26.48 -1.58
CA ARG A 116 -7.43 -26.24 -0.51
C ARG A 116 -7.84 -24.78 -0.55
N CYS A 117 -8.77 -24.46 -1.45
CA CYS A 117 -9.39 -23.16 -1.53
C CYS A 117 -10.33 -23.01 -0.33
N PHE A 118 -9.95 -22.20 0.64
CA PHE A 118 -10.88 -21.75 1.67
C PHE A 118 -11.78 -20.69 1.07
N THR A 119 -13.00 -21.08 0.68
CA THR A 119 -14.06 -20.12 0.37
C THR A 119 -14.65 -19.66 1.70
N PRO A 120 -14.62 -18.36 2.03
CA PRO A 120 -15.41 -17.85 3.14
C PRO A 120 -16.88 -17.84 2.69
N SER A 121 -17.60 -18.95 2.91
CA SER A 121 -19.05 -18.93 2.77
C SER A 121 -19.63 -18.05 3.89
N ARG A 122 -20.21 -16.91 3.53
CA ARG A 122 -20.96 -16.09 4.48
C ARG A 122 -22.35 -16.71 4.66
N SER A 123 -22.62 -17.13 5.90
CA SER A 123 -23.92 -17.35 6.55
C SER A 123 -24.87 -18.43 5.98
N ALA A 124 -25.10 -19.48 6.79
CA ALA A 124 -26.39 -20.15 6.87
C ALA A 124 -27.08 -19.72 8.19
N PRO A 125 -28.43 -19.61 8.23
CA PRO A 125 -29.17 -19.07 9.36
C PRO A 125 -29.33 -20.10 10.50
N ALA A 126 -29.76 -19.59 11.65
CA ALA A 126 -29.88 -20.27 12.93
C ALA A 126 -30.46 -21.70 12.90
N ALA A 127 -29.73 -22.65 13.51
CA ALA A 127 -30.32 -23.85 14.12
C ALA A 127 -29.52 -24.23 15.38
N ARG A 128 -30.26 -24.39 16.48
CA ARG A 128 -29.80 -24.77 17.82
C ARG A 128 -29.19 -26.18 17.81
N ALA A 129 -28.11 -26.37 18.56
CA ALA A 129 -28.00 -27.27 19.72
C ALA A 129 -26.63 -27.98 19.81
N ALA A 130 -26.04 -27.86 21.01
CA ALA A 130 -25.10 -28.75 21.69
C ALA A 130 -23.67 -28.92 21.14
N GLY A 131 -22.69 -28.49 21.94
CA GLY A 131 -21.34 -29.06 21.98
C GLY A 131 -20.19 -28.05 21.88
N SER A 132 -19.76 -27.50 23.01
CA SER A 132 -18.48 -26.77 23.18
C SER A 132 -17.24 -27.69 23.00
N PRO A 133 -15.99 -27.18 22.89
CA PRO A 133 -15.56 -25.79 22.86
C PRO A 133 -14.73 -25.39 21.62
N ILE A 134 -14.75 -24.09 21.39
CA ILE A 134 -13.91 -23.35 20.46
C ILE A 134 -12.47 -23.35 20.99
N LEU A 135 -11.58 -24.06 20.31
CA LEU A 135 -10.13 -23.85 20.44
C LEU A 135 -9.78 -22.54 19.71
N SER A 136 -9.41 -21.54 20.52
CA SER A 136 -8.80 -20.28 20.08
C SER A 136 -7.57 -20.54 19.21
N PRO A 137 -7.41 -19.89 18.04
CA PRO A 137 -6.11 -19.79 17.40
C PRO A 137 -5.40 -18.53 17.93
N SER A 138 -4.84 -18.63 19.13
CA SER A 138 -3.69 -17.80 19.49
C SER A 138 -2.45 -18.49 18.94
N THR A 139 -1.67 -17.76 18.15
CA THR A 139 -0.28 -18.06 17.76
C THR A 139 -0.09 -19.11 16.68
N CYS A 140 0.01 -18.69 15.41
CA CYS A 140 1.13 -19.10 14.55
C CYS A 140 1.24 -18.16 13.35
N ALA A 141 1.52 -16.90 13.64
CA ALA A 141 2.09 -15.99 12.68
C ALA A 141 3.57 -16.39 12.47
N ILE A 142 4.01 -16.37 11.20
CA ILE A 142 5.40 -16.09 10.80
C ILE A 142 6.41 -17.21 11.07
N GLN A 143 6.40 -18.29 10.26
CA GLN A 143 7.66 -19.01 9.95
C GLN A 143 7.64 -19.85 8.66
N ALA A 144 6.97 -19.40 7.60
CA ALA A 144 6.99 -20.09 6.30
C ALA A 144 7.51 -19.20 5.15
N ARG A 145 8.48 -18.31 5.42
CA ARG A 145 9.15 -17.50 4.38
C ARG A 145 10.68 -17.42 4.51
N CYS A 146 11.30 -18.26 5.34
CA CYS A 146 12.76 -18.30 5.50
C CYS A 146 13.47 -19.34 4.60
N LEU A 147 12.76 -20.32 4.02
CA LEU A 147 13.35 -21.40 3.22
C LEU A 147 13.38 -21.15 1.69
N GLN A 148 12.74 -20.09 1.18
CA GLN A 148 12.76 -19.76 -0.26
C GLN A 148 13.86 -18.73 -0.64
N ARG A 149 14.71 -18.29 0.30
CA ARG A 149 15.85 -17.38 0.03
C ARG A 149 17.20 -18.09 -0.13
N ALA A 150 17.28 -19.38 0.20
CA ALA A 150 18.53 -20.16 0.12
C ALA A 150 18.80 -20.81 -1.26
N GLN A 151 17.80 -20.90 -2.14
CA GLN A 151 17.97 -21.52 -3.47
C GLN A 151 18.24 -20.52 -4.62
N LEU A 152 17.73 -19.28 -4.54
CA LEU A 152 18.04 -18.28 -5.59
C LEU A 152 19.48 -17.74 -5.55
N ASN A 153 20.18 -17.84 -4.41
CA ASN A 153 21.57 -17.36 -4.29
C ASN A 153 22.62 -18.39 -4.78
N ARG A 154 22.20 -19.61 -5.13
CA ARG A 154 23.09 -20.64 -5.71
C ARG A 154 23.23 -20.51 -7.23
N ASN A 155 22.25 -19.91 -7.92
CA ASN A 155 22.29 -19.67 -9.37
C ASN A 155 23.00 -18.37 -9.79
N ARG A 156 23.22 -17.40 -8.90
CA ARG A 156 24.00 -16.17 -9.23
C ARG A 156 25.52 -16.37 -9.21
N ARG A 157 26.05 -17.42 -8.57
CA ARG A 157 27.51 -17.69 -8.53
C ARG A 157 28.04 -18.55 -9.69
N ARG A 158 27.25 -18.77 -10.73
CA ARG A 158 27.66 -19.50 -11.95
C ARG A 158 27.85 -18.58 -13.18
N TRP A 159 27.57 -17.28 -13.05
CA TRP A 159 27.66 -16.27 -14.12
C TRP A 159 28.72 -15.18 -13.87
N THR A 160 29.77 -15.49 -13.10
CA THR A 160 30.95 -14.59 -12.91
C THR A 160 32.28 -15.33 -13.08
N ARG A 161 32.30 -16.39 -13.86
CA ARG A 161 33.53 -16.98 -14.43
C ARG A 161 33.28 -17.33 -15.89
N ALA A 162 33.42 -16.32 -16.73
CA ALA A 162 33.79 -16.40 -18.14
C ALA A 162 34.75 -15.23 -18.38
#